data_AF-A0A086LVR5-F1
#
_entry.id   AF-A0A086LVR5-F1
#
_cell.length_a   1.000
_cell.length_b   1.000
_cell.length_c   1.000
_cell.angle_alpha   90.00
_cell.angle_beta   90.00
_cell.angle_gamma   90.00
#
_symmetry.space_group_name_H-M   'P 1'
#
loop_
_entity.id
_entity.type
_entity.pdbx_description
1 polymer ?
#
loop_
_entity_poly.entity_id
_entity_poly.type
_entity_poly.pdbx_seq_one_letter_code
_entity_poly.pdbx_strand_id
1 'polypeptide(L)'
;MDSSLGGWLIFGLMALIAAIGVVRLWWQERRRSQAKASFFKEAEDVLSFSAPTEAINEYEVAREDAFDEMVKEGKVDKDAEDLPEGELPETSWLRQVSQEHKKKLKLFLLRRALANVPRWIGLSQEVNAKFRLYRHGLLSEETWQSFSRAQEALQVELDYLRLEAECLEPQWGDRILKDAMLLFRLQQAKEAQQKEQEQEAKKRAAIQKQECVLQQQKKDAMERRAEKQADSLLKEEAGKQKKKAAR
;
A
#
# COMPACT_ATOMS: atom_id res chain seq x y z
N MET A 1 38.18 27.60 -53.57
CA MET A 1 36.83 27.70 -52.97
C MET A 1 36.48 26.31 -52.45
N ASP A 2 35.68 26.20 -51.37
CA ASP A 2 35.16 24.95 -50.77
C ASP A 2 35.79 24.49 -49.43
N SER A 3 36.09 25.42 -48.52
CA SER A 3 36.41 25.11 -47.11
C SER A 3 35.31 25.52 -46.12
N SER A 4 34.25 26.19 -46.61
CA SER A 4 33.16 26.74 -45.78
C SER A 4 32.11 25.70 -45.39
N LEU A 5 31.80 24.76 -46.28
CA LEU A 5 30.74 23.75 -46.07
C LEU A 5 31.07 22.71 -44.99
N GLY A 6 32.35 22.38 -44.79
CA GLY A 6 32.78 21.43 -43.76
C GLY A 6 32.63 21.95 -42.33
N GLY A 7 32.80 23.27 -42.11
CA GLY A 7 32.67 23.88 -40.79
C GLY A 7 31.23 23.84 -40.27
N TRP A 8 30.25 24.16 -41.12
CA TRP A 8 28.82 24.15 -40.75
C TRP A 8 28.30 22.76 -40.41
N LEU A 9 28.81 21.71 -41.05
CA LEU A 9 28.49 20.32 -40.72
C LEU A 9 28.96 19.93 -39.32
N ILE A 10 30.17 20.35 -38.93
CA ILE A 10 30.73 20.06 -37.59
C ILE A 10 29.95 20.82 -36.51
N PHE A 11 29.64 22.10 -36.73
CA PHE A 11 28.81 22.87 -35.79
C PHE A 11 27.39 22.31 -35.68
N GLY A 12 26.79 21.87 -36.79
CA GLY A 12 25.49 21.21 -36.79
C GLY A 12 25.49 19.91 -35.98
N LEU A 13 26.54 19.10 -36.12
CA LEU A 13 26.69 17.84 -35.37
C LEU A 13 26.86 18.10 -33.86
N MET A 14 27.67 19.08 -33.49
CA MET A 14 27.89 19.45 -32.09
C MET A 14 26.63 20.02 -31.43
N ALA A 15 25.86 20.84 -32.16
CA ALA A 15 24.57 21.35 -31.69
C ALA A 15 23.54 20.23 -31.48
N LEU A 16 23.52 19.22 -32.37
CA LEU A 16 22.64 18.06 -32.25
C LEU A 16 22.99 17.21 -31.03
N ILE A 17 24.28 16.97 -30.76
CA ILE A 17 24.74 16.25 -29.57
C ILE A 17 24.37 17.02 -28.29
N ALA A 18 24.57 18.33 -28.26
CA ALA A 18 24.18 19.17 -27.13
C ALA A 18 22.66 19.14 -26.89
N ALA A 19 21.84 19.24 -27.96
CA ALA A 19 20.39 19.15 -27.87
C ALA A 19 19.93 17.79 -27.33
N ILE A 20 20.52 16.69 -27.80
CA ILE A 20 20.24 15.34 -27.28
C ILE A 20 20.62 15.26 -25.80
N GLY A 21 21.77 15.82 -25.40
CA GLY A 21 22.21 15.89 -24.01
C GLY A 21 21.21 16.62 -23.11
N VAL A 22 20.74 17.79 -23.53
CA VAL A 22 19.73 18.60 -22.82
C VAL A 22 18.40 17.87 -22.75
N VAL A 23 17.94 17.24 -23.84
CA VAL A 23 16.71 16.44 -23.83
C VAL A 23 16.83 15.24 -22.89
N ARG A 24 17.99 14.58 -22.85
CA ARG A 24 18.22 13.42 -21.96
C ARG A 24 18.23 13.84 -20.48
N LEU A 25 18.90 14.96 -20.17
CA LEU A 25 18.92 15.55 -18.83
C LEU A 25 17.52 16.00 -18.41
N TRP A 26 16.79 16.67 -19.29
CA TRP A 26 15.41 17.09 -19.04
C TRP A 26 14.48 15.89 -18.82
N TRP A 27 14.64 14.82 -19.59
CA TRP A 27 13.84 13.60 -19.43
C TRP A 27 14.19 12.86 -18.13
N GLN A 28 15.46 12.85 -17.73
CA GLN A 28 15.92 12.29 -16.47
C GLN A 28 15.42 13.10 -15.26
N GLU A 29 15.47 14.43 -15.34
CA GLU A 29 14.96 15.33 -14.30
C GLU A 29 13.44 15.22 -14.18
N ARG A 30 12.72 15.08 -15.29
CA ARG A 30 11.28 14.85 -15.29
C ARG A 30 10.89 13.52 -14.67
N ARG A 31 11.63 12.44 -14.93
CA ARG A 31 11.41 11.15 -14.23
C ARG A 31 11.74 11.23 -12.74
N ARG A 32 12.84 11.89 -12.37
CA ARG A 32 13.19 12.12 -10.96
C ARG A 32 12.15 12.98 -10.25
N SER A 33 11.64 14.01 -10.91
CA SER A 33 10.60 14.87 -10.38
C SER A 33 9.28 14.11 -10.19
N GLN A 34 8.89 13.27 -11.14
CA GLN A 34 7.73 12.38 -10.99
C GLN A 34 7.91 11.37 -9.85
N ALA A 35 9.09 10.76 -9.71
CA ALA A 35 9.40 9.85 -8.60
C ALA A 35 9.43 10.57 -7.24
N LYS A 36 9.92 11.82 -7.19
CA LYS A 36 9.85 12.67 -6.00
C LYS A 36 8.40 13.05 -5.67
N ALA A 37 7.61 13.44 -6.66
CA ALA A 37 6.21 13.80 -6.46
C ALA A 37 5.39 12.61 -5.96
N SER A 38 5.61 11.40 -6.50
CA SER A 38 4.98 10.19 -5.97
C SER A 38 5.45 9.86 -4.55
N PHE A 39 6.74 10.04 -4.25
CA PHE A 39 7.27 9.86 -2.90
C PHE A 39 6.69 10.86 -1.90
N PHE A 40 6.60 12.15 -2.24
CA PHE A 40 6.01 13.16 -1.37
C PHE A 40 4.52 12.95 -1.21
N LYS A 41 3.81 12.53 -2.25
CA LYS A 41 2.39 12.18 -2.16
C LYS A 41 2.18 10.96 -1.26
N GLU A 42 2.99 9.93 -1.41
CA GLU A 42 2.94 8.74 -0.53
C GLU A 42 3.31 9.10 0.91
N ALA A 43 4.30 9.97 1.12
CA ALA A 43 4.65 10.48 2.45
C ALA A 43 3.53 11.38 3.04
N GLU A 44 2.89 12.20 2.21
CA GLU A 44 1.76 13.04 2.61
C GLU A 44 0.52 12.18 2.92
N ASP A 45 0.24 11.14 2.16
CA ASP A 45 -0.82 10.17 2.46
C ASP A 45 -0.51 9.38 3.76
N VAL A 46 0.75 9.06 4.02
CA VAL A 46 1.20 8.39 5.26
C VAL A 46 1.15 9.32 6.48
N LEU A 47 1.41 10.62 6.28
CA LEU A 47 1.46 11.62 7.35
C LEU A 47 0.15 12.41 7.51
N SER A 48 -0.77 12.32 6.55
CA SER A 48 -2.06 12.99 6.60
C SER A 48 -3.05 12.15 7.40
N PHE A 49 -3.51 12.72 8.50
CA PHE A 49 -4.54 12.12 9.35
C PHE A 49 -5.95 12.36 8.77
N SER A 50 -6.11 12.09 7.47
CA SER A 50 -7.37 12.27 6.76
C SER A 50 -8.44 11.30 7.29
N ALA A 51 -9.69 11.76 7.29
CA ALA A 51 -10.81 10.94 7.70
C ALA A 51 -11.09 9.84 6.65
N PRO A 52 -11.53 8.63 7.06
CA PRO A 52 -11.82 7.55 6.13
C PRO A 52 -13.17 7.77 5.43
N THR A 53 -13.23 8.72 4.51
CA THR A 53 -14.47 9.17 3.84
C THR A 53 -15.23 8.03 3.17
N GLU A 54 -14.53 7.06 2.57
CA GLU A 54 -15.16 5.91 1.91
C GLU A 54 -15.93 5.05 2.92
N ALA A 55 -15.29 4.66 4.02
CA ALA A 55 -15.93 3.83 5.05
C ALA A 55 -17.04 4.57 5.81
N ILE A 56 -16.93 5.91 5.92
CA ILE A 56 -18.00 6.77 6.45
C ILE A 56 -19.21 6.69 5.49
N ASN A 57 -19.00 6.97 4.21
CA ASN A 57 -20.08 6.99 3.21
C ASN A 57 -20.75 5.61 3.06
N GLU A 58 -19.99 4.50 3.09
CA GLU A 58 -20.56 3.15 3.07
C GLU A 58 -21.54 2.92 4.22
N TYR A 59 -21.21 3.43 5.40
CA TYR A 59 -22.08 3.34 6.56
C TYR A 59 -23.31 4.24 6.42
N GLU A 60 -23.12 5.51 6.06
CA GLU A 60 -24.23 6.47 5.93
C GLU A 60 -25.26 6.02 4.90
N VAL A 61 -24.82 5.57 3.72
CA VAL A 61 -25.74 5.04 2.70
C VAL A 61 -26.52 3.84 3.22
N ALA A 62 -25.87 2.92 3.95
CA ALA A 62 -26.55 1.77 4.52
C ALA A 62 -27.53 2.16 5.66
N ARG A 63 -27.21 3.23 6.41
CA ARG A 63 -28.06 3.80 7.47
C ARG A 63 -29.28 4.47 6.86
N GLU A 64 -29.10 5.32 5.85
CA GLU A 64 -30.17 5.96 5.08
C GLU A 64 -31.11 4.92 4.46
N ASP A 65 -30.57 3.89 3.79
CA ASP A 65 -31.36 2.79 3.21
C ASP A 65 -32.27 2.13 4.27
N ALA A 66 -31.72 1.86 5.46
CA ALA A 66 -32.44 1.22 6.56
C ALA A 66 -33.48 2.15 7.18
N PHE A 67 -33.17 3.44 7.29
CA PHE A 67 -34.09 4.45 7.82
C PHE A 67 -35.28 4.66 6.87
N ASP A 68 -35.01 4.80 5.57
CA ASP A 68 -36.03 4.95 4.53
C ASP A 68 -37.03 3.79 4.51
N GLU A 69 -36.56 2.57 4.75
CA GLU A 69 -37.43 1.41 4.88
C GLU A 69 -38.34 1.51 6.11
N MET A 70 -37.80 1.91 7.27
CA MET A 70 -38.57 2.11 8.50
C MET A 70 -39.62 3.22 8.37
N VAL A 71 -39.30 4.29 7.64
CA VAL A 71 -40.23 5.38 7.33
C VAL A 71 -41.33 4.89 6.38
N LYS A 72 -40.99 4.10 5.34
CA LYS A 72 -41.98 3.49 4.43
C LYS A 72 -42.93 2.54 5.15
N GLU A 73 -42.42 1.81 6.15
CA GLU A 73 -43.23 0.95 7.02
C GLU A 73 -44.08 1.73 8.03
N GLY A 74 -43.88 3.04 8.17
CA GLY A 74 -44.60 3.91 9.10
C GLY A 74 -44.25 3.66 10.57
N LYS A 75 -43.08 3.06 10.85
CA LYS A 75 -42.62 2.77 12.22
C LYS A 75 -41.92 3.96 12.88
N VAL A 76 -41.38 4.87 12.07
CA VAL A 76 -40.55 5.99 12.53
C VAL A 76 -40.95 7.22 11.73
N ASP A 77 -41.06 8.36 12.41
CA ASP A 77 -41.29 9.65 11.78
C ASP A 77 -40.00 10.16 11.11
N LYS A 78 -40.13 10.94 10.04
CA LYS A 78 -38.97 11.48 9.31
C LYS A 78 -38.06 12.36 10.17
N ASP A 79 -38.61 12.98 11.20
CA ASP A 79 -37.88 13.88 12.09
C ASP A 79 -37.10 13.13 13.19
N ALA A 80 -37.21 11.80 13.26
CA ALA A 80 -36.57 10.95 14.28
C ALA A 80 -35.31 10.25 13.78
N GLU A 81 -34.69 10.74 12.70
CA GLU A 81 -33.46 10.15 12.13
C GLU A 81 -32.28 10.22 13.12
N ASP A 82 -32.12 11.37 13.76
CA ASP A 82 -31.04 11.62 14.72
C ASP A 82 -31.56 11.52 16.15
N LEU A 83 -30.72 10.95 17.02
CA LEU A 83 -30.98 10.93 18.46
C LEU A 83 -30.86 12.36 19.01
N PRO A 84 -31.92 12.90 19.64
CA PRO A 84 -31.85 14.19 20.29
C PRO A 84 -30.78 14.20 21.40
N GLU A 85 -30.11 15.34 21.58
CA GLU A 85 -29.10 15.50 22.62
C GLU A 85 -29.66 15.17 24.01
N GLY A 86 -29.06 14.21 24.71
CA GLY A 86 -29.42 13.82 26.07
C GLY A 86 -30.40 12.64 26.17
N GLU A 87 -30.89 12.12 25.05
CA GLU A 87 -31.67 10.88 25.07
C GLU A 87 -30.79 9.63 25.25
N LEU A 88 -31.40 8.58 25.81
CA LEU A 88 -30.71 7.30 26.00
C LEU A 88 -30.55 6.60 24.65
N PRO A 89 -29.43 5.91 24.40
CA PRO A 89 -29.26 5.06 23.22
C PRO A 89 -30.36 4.00 23.02
N GLU A 90 -31.15 3.75 24.06
CA GLU A 90 -32.29 2.83 24.09
C GLU A 90 -33.49 3.31 23.27
N THR A 91 -33.67 4.61 23.09
CA THR A 91 -34.80 5.17 22.33
C THR A 91 -34.58 5.18 20.82
N SER A 92 -33.36 4.89 20.37
CA SER A 92 -32.99 4.92 18.96
C SER A 92 -33.81 3.96 18.10
N TRP A 93 -34.22 4.42 16.93
CA TRP A 93 -34.87 3.60 15.90
C TRP A 93 -33.99 2.42 15.46
N LEU A 94 -32.66 2.54 15.57
CA LEU A 94 -31.67 1.50 15.26
C LEU A 94 -31.91 0.18 15.99
N ARG A 95 -32.62 0.20 17.13
CA ARG A 95 -33.00 -1.01 17.87
C ARG A 95 -34.12 -1.79 17.24
N GLN A 96 -34.99 -1.11 16.51
CA GLN A 96 -36.21 -1.66 15.92
C GLN A 96 -36.01 -2.12 14.47
N VAL A 97 -34.82 -1.87 13.92
CA VAL A 97 -34.42 -2.24 12.56
C VAL A 97 -34.46 -3.76 12.36
N SER A 98 -34.78 -4.18 11.13
CA SER A 98 -34.81 -5.59 10.74
C SER A 98 -33.44 -6.27 10.98
N GLN A 99 -33.45 -7.59 11.21
CA GLN A 99 -32.20 -8.31 11.49
C GLN A 99 -31.21 -8.29 10.33
N GLU A 100 -31.68 -8.14 9.09
CA GLU A 100 -30.83 -8.05 7.91
C GLU A 100 -30.07 -6.73 7.86
N HIS A 101 -30.78 -5.61 7.94
CA HIS A 101 -30.17 -4.28 8.02
C HIS A 101 -29.27 -4.15 9.24
N LYS A 102 -29.69 -4.67 10.39
CA LYS A 102 -28.88 -4.65 11.62
C LYS A 102 -27.52 -5.33 11.42
N LYS A 103 -27.45 -6.47 10.72
CA LYS A 103 -26.17 -7.14 10.41
C LYS A 103 -25.32 -6.31 9.45
N LYS A 104 -25.94 -5.72 8.42
CA LYS A 104 -25.27 -4.84 7.44
C LYS A 104 -24.67 -3.60 8.12
N LEU A 105 -25.45 -2.92 8.95
CA LEU A 105 -25.02 -1.75 9.73
C LEU A 105 -23.89 -2.10 10.70
N LYS A 106 -24.01 -3.20 11.45
CA LYS A 106 -22.94 -3.64 12.35
C LYS A 106 -21.62 -3.89 11.61
N LEU A 107 -21.68 -4.53 10.44
CA LEU A 107 -20.51 -4.79 9.62
C LEU A 107 -19.86 -3.49 9.13
N PHE A 108 -20.64 -2.57 8.58
CA PHE A 108 -20.10 -1.30 8.05
C PHE A 108 -19.59 -0.38 9.16
N LEU A 109 -20.27 -0.33 10.31
CA LEU A 109 -19.80 0.44 11.46
C LEU A 109 -18.45 -0.09 11.97
N LEU A 110 -18.29 -1.42 12.02
CA LEU A 110 -17.00 -2.04 12.37
C LEU A 110 -15.91 -1.76 11.34
N ARG A 111 -16.24 -1.74 10.04
CA ARG A 111 -15.29 -1.33 8.99
C ARG A 111 -14.87 0.12 9.12
N ARG A 112 -15.82 1.03 9.39
CA ARG A 112 -15.56 2.45 9.68
C ARG A 112 -14.67 2.61 10.92
N ALA A 113 -14.93 1.86 11.98
CA ALA A 113 -14.07 1.84 13.17
C ALA A 113 -12.65 1.33 12.84
N LEU A 114 -12.54 0.23 12.09
CA LEU A 114 -11.26 -0.34 11.67
C LEU A 114 -10.46 0.63 10.80
N ALA A 115 -11.10 1.35 9.90
CA ALA A 115 -10.46 2.36 9.05
C ALA A 115 -9.93 3.57 9.84
N ASN A 116 -10.53 3.90 10.99
CA ASN A 116 -10.05 4.95 11.89
C ASN A 116 -8.86 4.51 12.77
N VAL A 117 -8.58 3.21 12.91
CA VAL A 117 -7.51 2.69 13.79
C VAL A 117 -6.12 3.21 13.43
N PRO A 118 -5.65 3.19 12.16
CA PRO A 118 -4.35 3.75 11.79
C PRO A 118 -4.21 5.22 12.16
N ARG A 119 -5.26 6.01 11.89
CA ARG A 119 -5.34 7.44 12.20
C ARG A 119 -5.21 7.68 13.71
N TRP A 120 -5.90 6.88 14.51
CA TRP A 120 -5.81 6.94 15.98
C TRP A 120 -4.42 6.60 16.50
N ILE A 121 -3.80 5.53 16.00
CA ILE A 121 -2.44 5.13 16.38
C ILE A 121 -1.43 6.24 16.04
N GLY A 122 -1.50 6.79 14.83
CA GLY A 122 -0.59 7.85 14.39
C GLY A 122 -0.73 9.13 15.23
N LEU A 123 -1.96 9.64 15.42
CA LEU A 123 -2.21 10.84 16.22
C LEU A 123 -1.76 10.66 17.69
N SER A 124 -2.05 9.51 18.29
CA SER A 124 -1.70 9.22 19.68
C SER A 124 -0.19 9.08 19.92
N GLN A 125 0.56 8.58 18.93
CA GLN A 125 2.02 8.48 19.02
C GLN A 125 2.71 9.84 18.86
N GLU A 126 2.18 10.71 18.00
CA GLU A 126 2.83 11.98 17.66
C GLU A 126 2.50 13.14 18.60
N VAL A 127 1.39 13.09 19.35
CA VAL A 127 0.90 14.19 20.20
C VAL A 127 1.97 14.77 21.11
N ASN A 128 2.68 13.91 21.84
CA ASN A 128 3.70 14.34 22.81
C ASN A 128 4.93 14.93 22.11
N ALA A 129 5.31 14.40 20.94
CA ALA A 129 6.45 14.87 20.19
C ALA A 129 6.17 16.25 19.59
N LYS A 130 5.02 16.42 18.92
CA LYS A 130 4.61 17.70 18.34
C LYS A 130 4.37 18.76 19.40
N PHE A 131 3.77 18.41 20.54
CA PHE A 131 3.56 19.35 21.64
C PHE A 131 4.88 19.91 22.19
N ARG A 132 5.91 19.05 22.35
CA ARG A 132 7.25 19.52 22.76
C ARG A 132 7.85 20.48 21.73
N LEU A 133 7.77 20.16 20.44
CA LEU A 133 8.30 21.02 19.37
C LEU A 133 7.58 22.38 19.34
N TYR A 134 6.25 22.38 19.49
CA TYR A 134 5.45 23.60 19.59
C TYR A 134 5.87 24.45 20.80
N ARG A 135 5.98 23.84 21.99
CA ARG A 135 6.41 24.55 23.21
C ARG A 135 7.81 25.17 23.09
N HIS A 136 8.71 24.55 22.33
CA HIS A 136 10.05 25.07 22.07
C HIS A 136 10.13 26.06 20.91
N GLY A 137 9.00 26.42 20.28
CA GLY A 137 8.97 27.35 19.14
C GLY A 137 9.54 26.77 17.85
N LEU A 138 9.71 25.45 17.76
CA LEU A 138 10.22 24.74 16.58
C LEU A 138 9.12 24.33 15.60
N LEU A 139 7.86 24.44 16.02
CA LEU A 139 6.67 24.13 15.23
C LEU A 139 5.81 25.40 15.12
N SER A 140 5.28 25.68 13.92
CA SER A 140 4.40 26.84 13.74
C SER A 140 3.07 26.66 14.47
N GLU A 141 2.44 27.77 14.83
CA GLU A 141 1.11 27.72 15.47
C GLU A 141 0.06 27.09 14.56
N GLU A 142 0.07 27.41 13.26
CA GLU A 142 -0.86 26.85 12.27
C GLU A 142 -0.77 25.32 12.19
N THR A 143 0.45 24.76 12.24
CA THR A 143 0.65 23.31 12.17
C THR A 143 0.21 22.61 13.46
N TRP A 144 0.42 23.25 14.63
CA TRP A 144 -0.11 22.76 15.90
C TRP A 144 -1.63 22.80 15.96
N GLN A 145 -2.25 23.89 15.50
CA GLN A 145 -3.71 24.02 15.43
C GLN A 145 -4.32 23.00 14.47
N SER A 146 -3.71 22.80 13.29
CA SER A 146 -4.14 21.77 12.33
C SER A 146 -4.11 20.36 12.95
N PHE A 147 -3.02 20.03 13.65
CA PHE A 147 -2.91 18.75 14.36
C PHE A 147 -3.96 18.61 15.47
N SER A 148 -4.19 19.66 16.27
CA SER A 148 -5.19 19.66 17.33
C SER A 148 -6.61 19.48 16.78
N ARG A 149 -6.95 20.16 15.68
CA ARG A 149 -8.23 19.96 14.98
C ARG A 149 -8.39 18.53 14.46
N ALA A 150 -7.33 17.93 13.93
CA ALA A 150 -7.37 16.54 13.48
C ALA A 150 -7.62 15.56 14.63
N GLN A 151 -7.09 15.85 15.83
CA GLN A 151 -7.32 15.09 17.05
C GLN A 151 -8.75 15.24 17.56
N GLU A 152 -9.27 16.47 17.63
CA GLU A 152 -10.66 16.75 18.01
C GLU A 152 -11.64 16.07 17.05
N ALA A 153 -11.41 16.18 15.74
CA ALA A 153 -12.24 15.52 14.74
C ALA A 153 -12.20 13.99 14.85
N LEU A 154 -11.07 13.40 15.22
CA LEU A 154 -11.00 11.96 15.51
C LEU A 154 -11.78 11.62 16.78
N GLN A 155 -11.66 12.43 17.84
CA GLN A 155 -12.36 12.16 19.10
C GLN A 155 -13.88 12.17 18.90
N VAL A 156 -14.41 13.17 18.20
CA VAL A 156 -15.83 13.26 17.81
C VAL A 156 -16.28 12.02 17.05
N GLU A 157 -15.47 11.57 16.09
CA GLU A 157 -15.75 10.35 15.32
C GLU A 157 -15.76 9.08 16.19
N LEU A 158 -14.82 8.94 17.13
CA LEU A 158 -14.78 7.80 18.05
C LEU A 158 -15.97 7.79 19.01
N ASP A 159 -16.39 8.95 19.50
CA ASP A 159 -17.56 9.10 20.36
C ASP A 159 -18.86 8.81 19.59
N TYR A 160 -18.95 9.24 18.33
CA TYR A 160 -20.03 8.87 17.42
C TYR A 160 -20.10 7.35 17.22
N LEU A 161 -18.99 6.70 16.89
CA LEU A 161 -18.95 5.24 16.71
C LEU A 161 -19.37 4.48 17.97
N ARG A 162 -19.00 4.97 19.15
CA ARG A 162 -19.40 4.39 20.43
C ARG A 162 -20.89 4.52 20.66
N LEU A 163 -21.45 5.71 20.44
CA LEU A 163 -22.88 5.99 20.59
C LEU A 163 -23.69 5.15 19.61
N GLU A 164 -23.32 5.17 18.33
CA GLU A 164 -24.02 4.47 17.25
C GLU A 164 -24.02 2.94 17.48
N ALA A 165 -22.89 2.40 17.94
CA ALA A 165 -22.79 0.99 18.31
C ALA A 165 -23.71 0.65 19.51
N GLU A 166 -23.77 1.52 20.52
CA GLU A 166 -24.67 1.32 21.66
C GLU A 166 -26.14 1.37 21.25
N CYS A 167 -26.49 2.20 20.27
CA CYS A 167 -27.84 2.27 19.70
C CYS A 167 -28.21 1.00 18.91
N LEU A 168 -27.26 0.41 18.19
CA LEU A 168 -27.47 -0.85 17.49
C LEU A 168 -27.58 -2.06 18.44
N GLU A 169 -26.72 -2.13 19.45
CA GLU A 169 -26.70 -3.25 20.39
C GLU A 169 -26.24 -2.81 21.79
N PRO A 170 -26.97 -3.20 22.86
CA PRO A 170 -26.56 -2.88 24.22
C PRO A 170 -25.13 -3.37 24.51
N GLN A 171 -24.34 -2.53 25.20
CA GLN A 171 -22.96 -2.77 25.59
C GLN A 171 -21.96 -2.92 24.43
N TRP A 172 -22.39 -2.72 23.19
CA TRP A 172 -21.50 -2.85 22.04
C TRP A 172 -20.61 -1.61 21.86
N GLY A 173 -21.05 -0.43 22.32
CA GLY A 173 -20.24 0.79 22.28
C GLY A 173 -18.88 0.65 22.98
N ASP A 174 -18.83 -0.07 24.10
CA ASP A 174 -17.60 -0.26 24.88
C ASP A 174 -16.62 -1.29 24.27
N ARG A 175 -17.09 -2.08 23.30
CA ARG A 175 -16.36 -3.20 22.69
C ARG A 175 -15.94 -2.92 21.26
N ILE A 176 -16.74 -2.20 20.47
CA ILE A 176 -16.50 -1.98 19.04
C ILE A 176 -15.08 -1.47 18.72
N LEU A 177 -14.58 -0.49 19.48
CA LEU A 177 -13.24 0.07 19.26
C LEU A 177 -12.13 -0.92 19.65
N LYS A 178 -12.36 -1.75 20.68
CA LYS A 178 -11.42 -2.81 21.10
C LYS A 178 -11.37 -3.92 20.05
N ASP A 179 -12.52 -4.31 19.53
CA ASP A 179 -12.65 -5.33 18.49
C ASP A 179 -11.98 -4.85 17.19
N ALA A 180 -12.21 -3.59 16.80
CA ALA A 180 -11.54 -2.97 15.65
C ALA A 180 -10.01 -2.96 15.81
N MET A 181 -9.50 -2.61 17.00
CA MET A 181 -8.07 -2.64 17.31
C MET A 181 -7.49 -4.07 17.22
N LEU A 182 -8.22 -5.06 17.74
CA LEU A 182 -7.81 -6.46 17.69
C LEU A 182 -7.75 -6.95 16.24
N LEU A 183 -8.80 -6.69 15.45
CA LEU A 183 -8.87 -7.06 14.04
C LEU A 183 -7.75 -6.41 13.22
N PHE A 184 -7.47 -5.14 13.48
CA PHE A 184 -6.39 -4.41 12.82
C PHE A 184 -5.02 -5.06 13.09
N ARG A 185 -4.73 -5.42 14.35
CA ARG A 185 -3.48 -6.12 14.71
C ARG A 185 -3.39 -7.51 14.05
N LEU A 186 -4.50 -8.24 14.00
CA LEU A 186 -4.56 -9.53 13.33
C LEU A 186 -4.31 -9.39 11.82
N GLN A 187 -4.84 -8.34 11.19
CA GLN A 187 -4.60 -8.05 9.78
C GLN A 187 -3.12 -7.74 9.53
N GLN A 188 -2.50 -6.88 10.35
CA GLN A 188 -1.06 -6.59 10.22
C GLN A 188 -0.21 -7.85 10.37
N ALA A 189 -0.52 -8.72 11.33
CA ALA A 189 0.21 -9.96 11.53
C ALA A 189 0.09 -10.90 10.32
N LYS A 190 -1.11 -11.02 9.73
CA LYS A 190 -1.34 -11.81 8.51
C LYS A 190 -0.58 -11.24 7.31
N GLU A 191 -0.60 -9.92 7.12
CA GLU A 191 0.13 -9.27 6.03
C GLU A 191 1.65 -9.43 6.16
N ALA A 192 2.18 -9.34 7.40
CA ALA A 192 3.59 -9.59 7.67
C ALA A 192 3.97 -11.04 7.34
N GLN A 193 3.16 -12.01 7.76
CA GLN A 193 3.36 -13.43 7.48
C GLN A 193 3.32 -13.73 5.96
N GLN A 194 2.38 -13.13 5.23
CA GLN A 194 2.29 -13.28 3.77
C GLN A 194 3.51 -12.71 3.06
N LYS A 195 3.98 -11.52 3.47
CA LYS A 195 5.19 -10.89 2.92
C LYS A 195 6.42 -11.75 3.18
N GLU A 196 6.54 -12.33 4.38
CA GLU A 196 7.63 -13.25 4.72
C GLU A 196 7.61 -14.51 3.85
N GLN A 197 6.44 -15.15 3.70
CA GLN A 197 6.27 -16.32 2.83
C GLN A 197 6.60 -16.01 1.36
N GLU A 198 6.19 -14.85 0.86
CA GLU A 198 6.50 -14.45 -0.52
C GLU A 198 8.00 -14.20 -0.71
N GLN A 199 8.66 -13.58 0.27
CA GLN A 199 10.11 -13.38 0.25
C GLN A 199 10.87 -14.71 0.31
N GLU A 200 10.43 -15.66 1.14
CA GLU A 200 11.00 -17.00 1.18
C GLU A 200 10.83 -17.73 -0.15
N ALA A 201 9.63 -17.68 -0.75
CA ALA A 201 9.37 -18.29 -2.05
C ALA A 201 10.27 -17.70 -3.15
N LYS A 202 10.43 -16.36 -3.16
CA LYS A 202 11.36 -15.67 -4.09
C LYS A 202 12.81 -16.10 -3.87
N LYS A 203 13.27 -16.22 -2.62
CA LYS A 203 14.62 -16.70 -2.28
C LYS A 203 14.82 -18.15 -2.75
N ARG A 204 13.86 -19.04 -2.48
CA ARG A 204 13.91 -20.45 -2.91
C ARG A 204 13.93 -20.57 -4.43
N ALA A 205 13.08 -19.81 -5.14
CA ALA A 205 13.07 -19.78 -6.60
C ALA A 205 14.38 -19.24 -7.18
N ALA A 206 15.00 -18.25 -6.56
CA ALA A 206 16.30 -17.74 -6.97
C ALA A 206 17.42 -18.77 -6.80
N ILE A 207 17.44 -19.49 -5.66
CA ILE A 207 18.40 -20.57 -5.40
C ILE A 207 18.21 -21.70 -6.42
N GLN A 208 16.97 -22.15 -6.66
CA GLN A 208 16.69 -23.20 -7.66
C GLN A 208 17.12 -22.80 -9.07
N LYS A 209 16.91 -21.54 -9.47
CA LYS A 209 17.39 -21.03 -10.76
C LYS A 209 18.92 -21.05 -10.84
N GLN A 210 19.60 -20.60 -9.78
CA GLN A 210 21.07 -20.65 -9.73
C GLN A 210 21.60 -22.10 -9.79
N GLU A 211 20.96 -23.03 -9.07
CA GLU A 211 21.33 -24.44 -9.08
C GLU A 211 21.12 -25.07 -10.47
N CYS A 212 20.00 -24.77 -11.15
CA CYS A 212 19.73 -25.26 -12.50
C CYS A 212 20.79 -24.77 -13.50
N VAL A 213 21.13 -23.47 -13.47
CA VAL A 213 22.18 -22.89 -14.31
C VAL A 213 23.54 -23.53 -14.03
N LEU A 214 23.89 -23.73 -12.75
CA LEU A 214 25.13 -24.38 -12.37
C LEU A 214 25.19 -25.84 -12.84
N GLN A 215 24.08 -26.57 -12.74
CA GLN A 215 23.99 -27.95 -13.24
C GLN A 215 24.12 -28.02 -14.76
N GLN A 216 23.51 -27.09 -15.51
CA GLN A 216 23.68 -26.99 -16.95
C GLN A 216 25.14 -26.71 -17.32
N GLN A 217 25.78 -25.72 -16.67
CA GLN A 217 27.20 -25.43 -16.90
C GLN A 217 28.11 -26.63 -16.62
N LYS A 218 27.81 -27.43 -15.58
CA LYS A 218 28.55 -28.66 -15.28
C LYS A 218 28.36 -29.75 -16.35
N LYS A 219 27.15 -29.91 -16.88
CA LYS A 219 26.84 -30.85 -17.98
C LYS A 219 27.57 -30.43 -19.26
N ASP A 220 27.44 -29.19 -19.68
CA ASP A 220 28.11 -28.66 -20.88
C ASP A 220 29.65 -28.78 -20.77
N ALA A 221 30.21 -28.52 -19.59
CA ALA A 221 31.65 -28.67 -19.34
C ALA A 221 32.10 -30.14 -19.39
N MET A 222 31.26 -31.08 -18.95
CA MET A 222 31.51 -32.51 -19.03
C MET A 222 31.47 -32.99 -20.48
N GLU A 223 30.46 -32.58 -21.26
CA GLU A 223 30.32 -32.91 -22.68
C GLU A 223 31.54 -32.43 -23.49
N ARG A 224 31.96 -31.17 -23.30
CA ARG A 224 33.18 -30.64 -23.95
C ARG A 224 34.45 -31.40 -23.58
N ARG A 225 34.54 -31.94 -22.35
CA ARG A 225 35.69 -32.77 -21.93
C ARG A 225 35.63 -34.14 -22.60
N ALA A 226 34.45 -34.75 -22.70
CA ALA A 226 34.24 -36.02 -23.39
C ALA A 226 34.54 -35.92 -24.89
N GLU A 227 34.11 -34.85 -25.56
CA GLU A 227 34.43 -34.58 -26.97
C GLU A 227 35.94 -34.48 -27.21
N LYS A 228 36.66 -33.71 -26.38
CA LYS A 228 38.12 -33.61 -26.47
C LYS A 228 38.83 -34.95 -26.28
N GLN A 229 38.32 -35.78 -25.37
CA GLN A 229 38.85 -37.13 -25.15
C GLN A 229 38.54 -38.05 -26.35
N ALA A 230 37.33 -38.01 -26.91
CA ALA A 230 36.97 -38.77 -28.09
C ALA A 230 37.85 -38.39 -29.31
N ASP A 231 38.06 -37.09 -29.54
CA ASP A 231 38.93 -36.58 -30.60
C ASP A 231 40.38 -37.05 -30.42
N SER A 232 40.87 -37.11 -29.18
CA SER A 232 42.23 -37.60 -28.90
C SER A 232 42.38 -39.09 -29.21
N LEU A 233 41.38 -39.90 -28.88
CA LEU A 233 41.36 -41.34 -29.18
C LEU A 233 41.29 -41.59 -30.70
N LEU A 234 40.45 -40.85 -31.42
CA LEU A 234 40.37 -40.95 -32.88
C LEU A 234 41.70 -40.61 -33.57
N LYS A 235 42.42 -39.59 -33.08
CA LYS A 235 43.76 -39.24 -33.58
C LYS A 235 44.79 -40.34 -33.31
N GLU A 236 44.75 -40.95 -32.12
CA GLU A 236 45.64 -42.06 -31.78
C GLU A 236 45.36 -43.32 -32.62
N GLU A 237 44.09 -43.65 -32.86
CA GLU A 237 43.71 -44.77 -33.73
C GLU A 237 44.14 -44.54 -35.17
N ALA A 238 43.91 -43.34 -35.72
CA ALA A 238 44.37 -42.97 -37.05
C ALA A 238 45.91 -43.03 -37.18
N GLY A 239 46.64 -42.64 -36.14
CA GLY A 239 48.10 -42.75 -36.07
C GLY A 239 48.59 -44.22 -36.00
N LYS A 240 47.90 -45.08 -35.25
CA LYS A 240 48.20 -46.52 -35.14
C LYS A 240 47.87 -47.27 -36.44
N GLN A 241 46.77 -46.91 -37.12
CA GLN A 241 46.42 -47.48 -38.42
C GLN A 241 47.44 -47.09 -39.51
N LYS A 242 47.89 -45.83 -39.55
CA LYS A 242 48.96 -45.41 -40.47
C LYS A 242 50.29 -46.14 -40.22
N LYS A 243 50.64 -46.42 -38.95
CA LYS A 243 51.83 -47.23 -38.61
C LYS A 243 51.68 -48.72 -38.95
N LYS A 244 50.46 -49.27 -38.94
CA LYS A 244 50.18 -50.64 -39.39
C LYS A 244 50.18 -50.79 -40.92
N ALA A 245 49.85 -49.74 -41.66
CA ALA A 245 49.84 -49.75 -43.13
C ALA A 245 51.22 -49.48 -43.77
N ALA A 246 52.19 -48.98 -43.00
CA ALA A 246 53.55 -48.66 -43.46
C ALA A 246 54.59 -49.75 -43.12
N ARG A 247 54.16 -50.92 -42.66
CA ARG A 247 55.00 -52.06 -42.28
C ARG A 247 54.58 -53.28 -43.09
#